data_AF-A0A843GCY7-F1
#
_entry.id   AF-A0A843GCY7-F1
#
_cell.length_a   1.000
_cell.length_b   1.000
_cell.length_c   1.000
_cell.angle_alpha   90.00
_cell.angle_beta   90.00
_cell.angle_gamma   90.00
#
_symmetry.space_group_name_H-M   'P 1'
#
loop_
_entity.id
_entity.type
_entity.pdbx_description
1 polymer ?
#
loop_
_entity_poly.entity_id
_entity_poly.type
_entity_poly.pdbx_seq_one_letter_code
_entity_poly.pdbx_strand_id
1 'polypeptide(L)'
;YECDFIDSSESYIPLDLIYANTPGKRESDLDLEMCENLSDEDYWEYNRSIDFQAYKDLDTAIMNYKPEAHGETLFLGFDVGREHDASVIFLIGRMPDGKKRDFARIEMRNTPFKEQYETVLKAYR
;
A
#
# COMPACT_ATOMS: atom_id res chain seq x y z
N TYR A 1 10.86 -3.84 -14.59
CA TYR A 1 9.58 -4.10 -15.26
C TYR A 1 8.82 -2.80 -15.25
N GLU A 2 8.61 -2.21 -16.42
CA GLU A 2 7.83 -0.98 -16.58
C GLU A 2 6.34 -1.36 -16.48
N CYS A 3 5.60 -0.71 -15.59
CA CYS A 3 4.17 -0.95 -15.40
C CYS A 3 3.40 -0.04 -16.34
N ASP A 4 2.90 -0.61 -17.45
CA ASP A 4 2.06 0.12 -18.39
C ASP A 4 0.59 -0.08 -18.02
N PHE A 5 -0.09 1.00 -17.66
CA PHE A 5 -1.52 0.98 -17.41
C PHE A 5 -2.29 1.14 -18.73
N ILE A 6 -3.21 0.23 -19.00
CA ILE A 6 -4.04 0.27 -20.21
C ILE A 6 -5.34 1.00 -19.88
N ASP A 7 -5.58 2.13 -20.55
CA ASP A 7 -6.88 2.81 -20.51
C ASP A 7 -7.88 1.98 -21.32
N SER A 8 -8.71 1.20 -20.63
CA SER A 8 -9.86 0.55 -21.23
C SER A 8 -11.11 1.31 -20.78
N SER A 9 -12.02 1.59 -21.71
CA SER A 9 -13.30 2.25 -21.42
C SER A 9 -14.23 1.46 -20.48
N GLU A 10 -13.79 0.30 -19.98
CA GLU A 10 -14.50 -0.58 -19.07
C GLU A 10 -14.01 -0.49 -17.62
N SER A 11 -12.92 0.25 -17.36
CA SER A 11 -12.39 0.44 -16.00
C SER A 11 -13.28 1.40 -15.19
N TYR A 12 -13.67 0.99 -13.98
CA TYR A 12 -14.47 1.81 -13.07
C TYR A 12 -13.71 3.03 -12.53
N ILE A 13 -12.38 2.92 -12.43
CA ILE A 13 -11.50 4.01 -11.97
C ILE A 13 -10.77 4.57 -13.21
N PRO A 14 -10.97 5.85 -13.54
CA PRO A 14 -10.28 6.51 -14.65
C PRO A 14 -8.76 6.50 -14.49
N LEU A 15 -8.04 6.38 -15.60
CA LEU A 15 -6.59 6.24 -15.59
C LEU A 15 -5.87 7.51 -15.10
N ASP A 16 -6.40 8.69 -15.41
CA ASP A 16 -5.92 9.97 -14.90
C ASP A 16 -6.01 10.05 -13.37
N LEU A 17 -7.10 9.54 -12.79
CA LEU A 17 -7.26 9.41 -11.33
C LEU A 17 -6.25 8.44 -10.72
N ILE A 18 -5.95 7.32 -11.39
CA ILE A 18 -4.91 6.38 -10.94
C ILE A 18 -3.55 7.06 -10.95
N TYR A 19 -3.15 7.70 -12.05
CA TYR A 19 -1.85 8.39 -12.14
C TYR A 19 -1.72 9.50 -11.11
N ALA A 20 -2.75 10.35 -10.98
CA ALA A 20 -2.76 11.47 -10.04
C ALA A 20 -2.68 11.04 -8.56
N ASN A 21 -2.96 9.77 -8.26
CA ASN A 21 -2.91 9.23 -6.90
C ASN A 21 -1.87 8.11 -6.73
N THR A 22 -1.12 7.76 -7.77
CA THR A 22 -0.05 6.76 -7.69
C THR A 22 1.22 7.44 -7.18
N PRO A 23 1.77 7.03 -6.03
CA PRO A 23 2.98 7.63 -5.51
C PRO A 23 4.15 7.54 -6.51
N GLY A 24 4.96 8.61 -6.58
CA GLY A 24 6.01 8.75 -7.61
C GLY A 24 5.51 9.08 -9.03
N LYS A 25 4.19 9.19 -9.23
CA LYS A 25 3.55 9.66 -10.47
C LYS A 25 2.63 10.87 -10.25
N ARG A 26 2.39 11.29 -9.00
CA ARG A 26 1.61 12.49 -8.68
C ARG A 26 2.40 13.73 -9.06
N GLU A 27 1.74 14.72 -9.64
CA GLU A 27 2.36 16.00 -10.03
C GLU A 27 3.04 16.70 -8.84
N SER A 28 2.49 16.54 -7.63
CA SER A 28 3.06 17.07 -6.38
C SER A 28 4.26 16.29 -5.83
N ASP A 29 4.47 15.04 -6.25
CA ASP A 29 5.58 14.19 -5.81
C ASP A 29 6.79 14.27 -6.76
N LEU A 30 6.56 14.76 -7.97
CA LEU A 30 7.59 14.97 -8.97
C LEU A 30 8.36 16.24 -8.62
N ASP A 31 9.29 16.12 -7.68
CA ASP A 31 10.40 17.07 -7.60
C ASP A 31 11.35 16.78 -8.76
N LEU A 32 11.03 17.33 -9.94
CA LEU A 32 11.72 17.07 -11.20
C LEU A 32 13.23 17.37 -11.12
N GLU A 33 13.67 18.27 -10.25
CA GLU A 33 15.11 18.55 -10.01
C GLU A 33 15.81 17.46 -9.18
N MET A 34 15.10 16.82 -8.24
CA MET A 34 15.63 15.74 -7.39
C MET A 34 15.61 14.38 -8.09
N CYS A 35 14.54 14.06 -8.82
CA CYS A 35 14.37 12.75 -9.48
C CYS A 35 15.38 12.50 -10.62
N GLU A 36 15.95 13.54 -11.24
CA GLU A 36 16.96 13.39 -12.29
C GLU A 36 18.38 13.12 -11.74
N ASN A 37 18.62 13.31 -10.44
CA ASN A 37 19.96 13.28 -9.83
C ASN A 37 20.14 12.24 -8.70
N LEU A 38 19.11 11.47 -8.37
CA LEU A 38 19.19 10.42 -7.35
C LEU A 38 19.59 9.08 -7.99
N SER A 39 20.42 8.31 -7.28
CA SER A 39 20.58 6.90 -7.61
C SER A 39 19.27 6.14 -7.30
N ASP A 40 19.04 5.00 -7.97
CA ASP A 40 17.87 4.16 -7.68
C ASP A 40 17.77 3.83 -6.18
N GLU A 41 18.90 3.60 -5.52
CA GLU A 41 18.97 3.23 -4.10
C GLU A 41 18.53 4.38 -3.18
N ASP A 42 18.94 5.62 -3.48
CA ASP A 42 18.52 6.81 -2.73
C ASP A 42 17.04 7.16 -2.98
N TYR A 43 16.55 6.95 -4.20
CA TYR A 43 15.13 7.09 -4.53
C TYR A 43 14.27 6.10 -3.72
N TRP A 44 14.72 4.84 -3.62
CA TRP A 44 14.04 3.82 -2.82
C TRP A 44 14.06 4.12 -1.33
N GLU A 45 15.17 4.67 -0.81
CA GLU A 45 15.30 5.01 0.61
C GLU A 45 14.46 6.25 0.99
N TYR A 46 14.41 7.26 0.12
CA TYR A 46 13.54 8.42 0.26
C TYR A 46 12.05 8.03 0.25
N ASN A 47 11.64 7.27 -0.77
CA ASN A 47 10.25 6.80 -0.88
C ASN A 47 9.89 5.79 0.21
N ARG A 48 10.84 5.07 0.81
CA ARG A 48 10.55 4.19 1.96
C ARG A 48 9.91 4.91 3.15
N SER A 49 10.14 6.22 3.28
CA SER A 49 9.64 7.06 4.37
C SER A 49 8.32 7.78 4.06
N ILE A 50 7.93 7.80 2.78
CA ILE A 50 6.77 8.55 2.26
C ILE A 50 5.73 7.61 1.64
N ASP A 51 6.18 6.51 1.05
CA ASP A 51 5.40 5.54 0.30
C ASP A 51 5.09 4.28 1.10
N PHE A 52 3.90 3.77 0.82
CA PHE A 52 3.42 2.42 1.06
C PHE A 52 4.53 1.40 1.34
N GLN A 53 4.58 0.92 2.59
CA GLN A 53 5.55 -0.08 2.98
C GLN A 53 4.94 -1.48 2.80
N ALA A 54 5.48 -2.24 1.85
CA ALA A 54 5.15 -3.65 1.70
C ALA A 54 5.77 -4.45 2.85
N TYR A 55 4.99 -4.71 3.91
CA TYR A 55 5.39 -5.60 4.99
C TYR A 55 5.14 -7.06 4.60
N LYS A 56 6.06 -7.95 4.97
CA LYS A 56 5.93 -9.39 4.71
C LYS A 56 4.94 -10.08 5.65
N ASP A 57 4.74 -9.53 6.83
CA ASP A 57 3.87 -10.04 7.88
C ASP A 57 3.26 -8.92 8.71
N LEU A 58 2.17 -9.25 9.40
CA LEU A 58 1.38 -8.32 10.19
C LEU A 58 2.13 -7.82 11.44
N ASP A 59 2.93 -8.68 12.08
CA ASP A 59 3.65 -8.33 13.32
C ASP A 59 4.66 -7.20 13.03
N THR A 60 5.38 -7.32 11.91
CA THR A 60 6.30 -6.29 11.43
C THR A 60 5.56 -5.00 11.08
N ALA A 61 4.38 -5.09 10.46
CA ALA A 61 3.56 -3.91 10.20
C ALA A 61 3.20 -3.21 11.52
N ILE A 62 2.65 -3.93 12.49
CA ILE A 62 2.24 -3.37 13.79
C ILE A 62 3.41 -2.67 14.50
N MET A 63 4.61 -3.28 14.51
CA MET A 63 5.80 -2.68 15.15
C MET A 63 6.23 -1.36 14.51
N ASN A 64 5.91 -1.12 13.24
CA ASN A 64 6.29 0.10 12.53
C ASN A 64 5.15 1.13 12.45
N TYR A 65 3.98 0.83 13.03
CA TYR A 65 2.85 1.75 13.03
C TYR A 65 3.11 2.98 13.90
N LYS A 66 2.89 4.17 13.33
CA LYS A 66 3.01 5.47 13.99
C LYS A 66 1.73 6.26 13.73
N PRO A 67 0.84 6.45 14.73
CA PRO A 67 -0.43 7.16 14.57
C PRO A 67 -0.30 8.54 13.91
N GLU A 68 0.77 9.26 14.22
CA GLU A 68 1.02 10.62 13.72
C GLU A 68 1.36 10.63 12.23
N ALA A 69 2.00 9.56 11.73
CA ALA A 69 2.42 9.43 10.34
C ALA A 69 1.40 8.67 9.49
N HIS A 70 0.65 7.73 10.09
CA HIS A 70 -0.22 6.82 9.35
C HIS A 70 -1.71 7.11 9.60
N GLY A 71 -2.04 7.93 10.58
CA GLY A 71 -3.40 8.31 10.96
C GLY A 71 -3.89 7.48 12.16
N GLU A 72 -4.51 8.14 13.13
CA GLU A 72 -4.87 7.54 14.43
C GLU A 72 -5.85 6.37 14.34
N THR A 73 -6.75 6.39 13.35
CA THR A 73 -7.71 5.33 13.10
C THR A 73 -7.26 4.47 11.93
N LEU A 74 -7.00 3.19 12.19
CA LEU A 74 -6.73 2.19 11.16
C LEU A 74 -8.01 1.44 10.76
N PHE A 75 -8.17 1.27 9.46
CA PHE A 75 -9.16 0.43 8.83
C PHE A 75 -8.46 -0.80 8.24
N LEU A 76 -9.08 -1.96 8.40
CA LEU A 76 -8.58 -3.21 7.84
C LEU A 76 -9.50 -3.65 6.69
N GLY A 77 -8.89 -3.87 5.53
CA GLY A 77 -9.48 -4.61 4.41
C GLY A 77 -8.88 -6.01 4.35
N PHE A 78 -9.70 -7.02 4.07
CA PHE A 78 -9.24 -8.38 3.89
C PHE A 78 -9.85 -8.96 2.63
N ASP A 79 -9.00 -9.20 1.63
CA ASP A 79 -9.34 -9.90 0.41
C ASP A 79 -8.93 -11.38 0.55
N VAL A 80 -9.93 -12.26 0.49
CA VAL A 80 -9.77 -13.68 0.77
C VAL A 80 -9.48 -14.41 -0.53
N GLY A 81 -8.25 -14.89 -0.68
CA GLY A 81 -7.85 -15.73 -1.80
C GLY A 81 -8.35 -17.16 -1.64
N ARG A 82 -8.83 -17.74 -2.75
CA ARG A 82 -9.09 -19.19 -2.88
C ARG A 82 -7.86 -19.90 -3.45
N GLU A 83 -8.00 -21.18 -3.80
CA GLU A 83 -6.96 -22.16 -4.16
C GLU A 83 -5.65 -21.61 -4.77
N HIS A 84 -5.73 -20.68 -5.73
CA HIS A 84 -4.57 -20.15 -6.44
C HIS A 84 -4.39 -18.63 -6.33
N ASP A 85 -5.29 -17.96 -5.62
CA ASP A 85 -5.25 -16.50 -5.49
C ASP A 85 -4.47 -16.09 -4.24
N ALA A 86 -3.76 -14.98 -4.37
CA ALA A 86 -3.17 -14.33 -3.21
C ALA A 86 -4.30 -13.81 -2.31
N SER A 87 -4.19 -14.05 -1.00
CA SER A 87 -5.00 -13.34 -0.03
C SER A 87 -4.26 -12.10 0.41
N VAL A 88 -4.97 -11.00 0.61
CA VAL A 88 -4.33 -9.71 0.91
C VAL A 88 -5.02 -9.04 2.08
N ILE A 89 -4.24 -8.62 3.06
CA ILE A 89 -4.69 -7.72 4.11
C ILE A 89 -4.18 -6.32 3.78
N PHE A 90 -5.08 -5.34 3.78
CA PHE A 90 -4.77 -3.93 3.64
C PHE A 90 -5.03 -3.22 4.97
N LEU A 91 -4.07 -2.42 5.43
CA LEU A 91 -4.24 -1.52 6.56
C LEU A 91 -4.21 -0.10 6.03
N ILE A 92 -5.30 0.63 6.22
CA ILE A 92 -5.48 1.99 5.72
C ILE A 92 -5.75 2.90 6.90
N GLY A 93 -4.90 3.89 7.11
CA GLY A 93 -5.12 4.88 8.15
C GLY A 93 -5.86 6.12 7.64
N ARG A 94 -6.57 6.79 8.54
CA ARG A 94 -7.26 8.06 8.25
C ARG A 94 -6.54 9.22 8.93
N MET A 95 -6.10 10.17 8.13
CA MET A 95 -5.39 11.37 8.56
C MET A 95 -6.35 12.43 9.11
N PRO A 96 -5.86 13.40 9.92
CA PRO A 96 -6.69 14.49 10.46
C PRO A 96 -7.35 15.37 9.38
N ASP A 97 -6.73 15.50 8.21
CA ASP A 97 -7.27 16.22 7.05
C ASP A 97 -8.35 15.43 6.28
N GLY A 98 -8.68 14.23 6.76
CA GLY A 98 -9.67 13.33 6.16
C GLY A 98 -9.14 12.46 5.03
N LYS A 99 -7.88 12.63 4.59
CA LYS A 99 -7.26 11.76 3.59
C LYS A 99 -7.01 10.37 4.16
N LYS A 100 -7.00 9.38 3.27
CA LYS A 100 -6.64 8.00 3.62
C LYS A 100 -5.22 7.73 3.16
N ARG A 101 -4.45 7.01 3.97
CA ARG A 101 -3.09 6.60 3.66
C ARG A 101 -3.00 5.09 3.75
N ASP A 102 -2.51 4.45 2.69
CA ASP A 102 -2.19 3.03 2.74
C ASP A 102 -0.95 2.84 3.60
N PHE A 103 -1.10 2.07 4.68
CA PHE A 103 -0.03 1.84 5.64
C PHE A 103 0.68 0.51 5.37
N ALA A 104 -0.09 -0.55 5.10
CA ALA A 104 0.47 -1.88 4.93
C ALA A 104 -0.39 -2.72 3.98
N ARG A 105 0.29 -3.48 3.14
CA ARG A 105 -0.28 -4.61 2.40
C ARG A 105 0.49 -5.87 2.73
N ILE A 106 -0.22 -6.84 3.27
CA ILE A 106 0.33 -8.15 3.62
C ILE A 106 -0.27 -9.16 2.66
N GLU A 107 0.58 -9.66 1.76
CA GLU A 107 0.19 -10.63 0.75
C GLU A 107 0.55 -12.05 1.20
N MET A 108 -0.44 -12.95 1.17
CA MET A 108 -0.34 -14.35 1.55
C MET A 108 -0.62 -15.20 0.30
N ARG A 109 0.42 -15.85 -0.23
CA ARG A 109 0.31 -16.75 -1.38
C ARG A 109 0.29 -18.20 -0.92
N ASN A 110 -0.55 -19.02 -1.55
CA ASN A 110 -0.67 -20.46 -1.27
C ASN A 110 -0.98 -20.76 0.21
N THR A 111 -1.65 -19.83 0.90
CA THR A 111 -1.95 -19.95 2.33
C THR A 111 -3.37 -20.52 2.50
N PRO A 112 -3.57 -21.59 3.28
CA PRO A 112 -4.90 -22.14 3.55
C PRO A 112 -5.81 -21.12 4.24
N PHE A 113 -7.12 -21.16 3.94
CA PHE A 113 -8.12 -20.24 4.50
C PHE A 113 -8.04 -20.09 6.04
N LYS A 114 -7.81 -21.19 6.76
CA LYS A 114 -7.66 -21.17 8.22
C LYS A 114 -6.52 -20.25 8.67
N GLU A 115 -5.36 -20.34 8.03
CA GLU A 115 -4.18 -19.53 8.37
C GLU A 115 -4.37 -18.06 7.96
N GLN A 116 -5.06 -17.81 6.85
CA GLN A 116 -5.45 -16.45 6.46
C GLN A 116 -6.35 -15.81 7.55
N TYR A 117 -7.36 -16.55 8.02
CA TYR A 117 -8.29 -16.10 9.05
C TYR A 117 -7.61 -15.86 10.40
N GLU A 118 -6.69 -16.74 10.80
CA GLU A 118 -5.89 -16.55 12.01
C GLU A 118 -5.03 -15.28 11.96
N THR A 119 -4.47 -14.95 10.79
CA THR A 119 -3.72 -13.69 10.59
C THR A 119 -4.61 -12.47 10.78
N VAL A 120 -5.84 -12.49 10.26
CA VAL A 120 -6.78 -11.39 10.45
C VAL A 120 -7.17 -11.25 11.92
N LEU A 121 -7.41 -12.35 12.63
CA LEU A 121 -7.73 -12.31 14.07
C LEU A 121 -6.60 -11.69 14.90
N LYS A 122 -5.34 -11.86 14.50
CA LYS A 122 -4.22 -11.18 15.17
C LYS A 122 -4.30 -9.66 15.04
N ALA A 123 -4.81 -9.13 13.92
CA ALA A 123 -4.94 -7.69 13.71
C ALA A 123 -5.98 -7.03 14.62
N TYR A 124 -6.95 -7.80 15.14
CA TYR A 124 -8.02 -7.33 16.00
C TYR A 124 -7.74 -7.47 17.51
N ARG A 125 -6.67 -8.16 17.89
CA ARG A 125 -6.32 -8.47 19.28
C ARG A 125 -5.21 -7.57 19.78
#